data_AF-A0A1V9FPS2-F1
#
_entry.id   AF-A0A1V9FPS2-F1
#
_cell.length_a   1.000
_cell.length_b   1.000
_cell.length_c   1.000
_cell.angle_alpha   90.00
_cell.angle_beta   90.00
_cell.angle_gamma   90.00
#
_symmetry.space_group_name_H-M   'P 1'
#
loop_
_entity.id
_entity.type
_entity.pdbx_description
1 polymer ?
#
loop_
_entity_poly.entity_id
_entity_poly.type
_entity_poly.pdbx_seq_one_letter_code
_entity_poly.pdbx_strand_id
1 'polypeptide(L)'
;MKWEHLSKNLAKDYKLFLAGYKESLDQLNADKALLLGQHTEATAPQNIRDKIARDRAAWETLWGIDGQKIQAMRAIHQKELDAFFSNPE
;
A
#
# COMPACT_ATOMS: atom_id res chain seq x y z
N MET A 1 10.81 10.41 -25.10
CA MET A 1 10.25 9.16 -24.54
C MET A 1 8.99 8.81 -25.35
N LYS A 2 8.70 7.54 -25.67
CA LYS A 2 7.44 7.18 -26.38
C LYS A 2 6.30 6.87 -25.40
N TRP A 3 5.06 7.24 -25.76
CA TRP A 3 3.86 6.99 -24.95
C TRP A 3 3.70 5.54 -24.50
N GLU A 4 3.94 4.59 -25.41
CA GLU A 4 3.84 3.16 -25.11
C GLU A 4 4.84 2.72 -24.02
N HIS A 5 6.04 3.31 -24.01
CA HIS A 5 7.04 3.01 -22.99
C HIS A 5 6.63 3.60 -21.63
N LEU A 6 6.19 4.85 -21.62
CA LEU A 6 5.69 5.53 -20.41
C LEU A 6 4.54 4.72 -19.79
N SER A 7 3.47 4.50 -20.54
CA SER A 7 2.29 3.75 -20.07
C SER A 7 2.62 2.36 -19.54
N LYS A 8 3.54 1.62 -20.18
CA LYS A 8 4.01 0.31 -19.68
C LYS A 8 4.75 0.40 -18.35
N ASN A 9 5.59 1.41 -18.16
CA ASN A 9 6.32 1.61 -16.90
C ASN A 9 5.37 1.98 -15.76
N LEU A 10 4.48 2.95 -15.98
CA LEU A 10 3.48 3.35 -14.99
C LEU A 10 2.59 2.17 -14.57
N ALA A 11 2.14 1.36 -15.56
CA ALA A 11 1.34 0.17 -15.29
C ALA A 11 2.13 -0.92 -14.53
N LYS A 12 3.43 -1.08 -14.82
CA LYS A 12 4.31 -2.01 -14.10
C LYS A 12 4.45 -1.61 -12.63
N ASP A 13 4.70 -0.34 -12.35
CA ASP A 13 4.85 0.17 -10.98
C ASP A 13 3.56 0.00 -10.19
N TYR A 14 2.42 0.29 -10.82
CA TYR A 14 1.12 0.09 -10.17
C TYR A 14 0.86 -1.40 -9.84
N LYS A 15 1.21 -2.32 -10.75
CA LYS A 15 1.12 -3.76 -10.48
C LYS A 15 2.02 -4.18 -9.31
N LEU A 16 3.24 -3.65 -9.24
CA LEU A 16 4.15 -3.91 -8.12
C LEU A 16 3.58 -3.37 -6.80
N PHE A 17 3.00 -2.17 -6.82
CA PHE A 17 2.30 -1.62 -5.66
C PHE A 17 1.15 -2.54 -5.21
N LEU A 18 0.29 -2.98 -6.12
CA LEU A 18 -0.83 -3.87 -5.79
C LEU A 18 -0.37 -5.22 -5.22
N ALA A 19 0.71 -5.79 -5.75
CA ALA A 19 1.29 -7.01 -5.22
C ALA A 19 1.78 -6.81 -3.78
N GLY A 20 2.54 -5.75 -3.52
CA GLY A 20 3.03 -5.43 -2.17
C GLY A 20 1.91 -5.04 -1.19
N TYR A 21 0.87 -4.36 -1.66
CA TYR A 21 -0.33 -4.06 -0.87
C TYR A 21 -0.98 -5.35 -0.39
N LYS A 22 -1.20 -6.30 -1.32
CA LYS A 22 -1.80 -7.59 -1.00
C LYS A 22 -0.94 -8.37 -0.01
N GLU A 23 0.35 -8.52 -0.29
CA GLU A 23 1.27 -9.24 0.58
C GLU A 23 1.31 -8.65 1.99
N SER A 24 1.39 -7.32 2.09
CA SER A 24 1.40 -6.65 3.39
C SER A 24 0.08 -6.78 4.14
N LEU A 25 -1.06 -6.79 3.45
CA LEU A 25 -2.37 -7.00 4.06
C LEU A 25 -2.52 -8.45 4.55
N ASP A 26 -2.06 -9.42 3.76
CA ASP A 26 -2.05 -10.83 4.14
C ASP A 26 -1.18 -11.03 5.39
N GLN A 27 -0.01 -10.39 5.46
CA GLN A 27 0.85 -10.42 6.65
C GLN A 27 0.17 -9.78 7.87
N LEU A 28 -0.44 -8.60 7.72
CA LEU A 28 -1.17 -7.95 8.82
C LEU A 28 -2.28 -8.85 9.37
N ASN A 29 -3.00 -9.53 8.48
CA ASN A 29 -4.07 -10.46 8.88
C ASN A 29 -3.51 -11.72 9.57
N ALA A 30 -2.37 -12.23 9.12
CA ALA A 30 -1.68 -13.34 9.77
C ALA A 30 -1.19 -12.96 11.17
N ASP A 31 -0.56 -11.79 11.32
CA ASP A 31 -0.08 -11.27 12.61
C ASP A 31 -1.24 -11.04 13.58
N LYS A 32 -2.34 -10.48 13.08
CA LYS A 32 -3.58 -10.33 13.84
C LYS A 32 -4.12 -11.68 14.31
N ALA A 33 -4.16 -12.69 13.45
CA ALA A 33 -4.63 -14.02 13.82
C ALA A 33 -3.75 -14.66 14.92
N LEU A 34 -2.43 -14.49 14.82
CA LEU A 34 -1.48 -14.94 15.85
C LEU A 34 -1.70 -14.22 17.19
N LEU A 35 -1.94 -12.90 17.16
CA LEU A 35 -2.23 -12.12 18.36
C LEU A 35 -3.55 -12.49 19.02
N LEU A 36 -4.58 -12.77 18.23
CA LEU A 36 -5.90 -13.16 18.74
C LEU A 36 -5.88 -14.58 19.34
N GLY A 37 -5.11 -15.50 18.76
CA GLY A 37 -5.06 -16.88 19.21
C GLY A 37 -6.46 -17.53 19.19
N GLN A 38 -6.99 -17.88 20.35
CA GLN A 38 -8.34 -18.44 20.49
C GLN A 38 -9.43 -17.37 20.74
N HIS A 39 -9.05 -16.12 20.95
CA HIS A 39 -9.98 -15.03 21.20
C HIS A 39 -10.56 -14.49 19.89
N THR A 40 -11.72 -13.83 19.98
CA THR A 40 -12.21 -12.93 18.93
C THR A 40 -11.75 -11.51 19.22
N GLU A 41 -11.87 -10.61 18.24
CA GLU A 41 -11.57 -9.19 18.48
C GLU A 41 -12.42 -8.55 19.59
N ALA A 42 -13.61 -9.10 19.89
CA ALA A 42 -14.46 -8.60 20.97
C ALA A 42 -14.06 -9.16 22.34
N THR A 43 -13.52 -10.38 22.39
CA THR A 43 -13.21 -11.09 23.63
C THR A 43 -11.73 -11.06 24.01
N ALA A 44 -10.88 -10.51 23.13
CA ALA A 44 -9.46 -10.38 23.39
C ALA A 44 -9.17 -9.36 24.52
N PRO A 45 -8.13 -9.60 25.34
CA PRO A 45 -7.60 -8.61 26.28
C PRO A 45 -7.37 -7.24 25.65
N GLN A 46 -7.60 -6.17 26.42
CA GLN A 46 -7.52 -4.78 25.92
C GLN A 46 -6.18 -4.48 25.26
N ASN A 47 -5.06 -4.92 25.85
CA ASN A 47 -3.72 -4.73 25.30
C ASN A 47 -3.54 -5.36 23.92
N ILE A 48 -4.20 -6.50 23.65
CA ILE A 48 -4.18 -7.16 22.33
C ILE A 48 -5.00 -6.37 21.33
N ARG A 49 -6.21 -5.94 21.71
CA ARG A 49 -7.07 -5.09 20.87
C ARG A 49 -6.38 -3.77 20.51
N ASP A 50 -5.72 -3.13 21.48
CA ASP A 50 -4.96 -1.90 21.27
C ASP A 50 -3.79 -2.11 20.31
N LYS A 51 -3.10 -3.26 20.42
CA LYS A 51 -2.01 -3.59 19.49
C LYS A 51 -2.53 -3.77 18.07
N ILE A 52 -3.60 -4.55 17.87
CA ILE A 52 -4.22 -4.76 16.55
C ILE A 52 -4.64 -3.43 15.93
N ALA A 53 -5.25 -2.54 16.72
CA ALA A 53 -5.66 -1.21 16.25
C ALA A 53 -4.46 -0.36 15.82
N ARG A 54 -3.36 -0.35 16.59
CA ARG A 54 -2.13 0.37 16.23
C ARG A 54 -1.48 -0.19 14.97
N ASP A 55 -1.37 -1.51 14.86
CA ASP A 55 -0.77 -2.17 13.71
C ASP A 55 -1.59 -1.87 12.44
N ARG A 56 -2.93 -1.88 12.54
CA ARG A 56 -3.82 -1.48 11.43
C ARG A 56 -3.64 -0.03 11.04
N ALA A 57 -3.58 0.90 12.00
CA ALA A 57 -3.38 2.32 11.72
C ALA A 57 -2.02 2.60 11.06
N ALA A 58 -0.96 1.91 11.51
CA ALA A 58 0.36 1.98 10.90
C ALA A 58 0.34 1.44 9.47
N TRP A 59 -0.34 0.30 9.24
CA TRP A 59 -0.50 -0.26 7.90
C TRP A 59 -1.26 0.69 6.97
N GLU A 60 -2.37 1.28 7.43
CA GLU A 60 -3.16 2.24 6.64
C GLU A 60 -2.32 3.48 6.25
N THR A 61 -1.49 3.96 7.17
CA THR A 61 -0.57 5.09 6.91
C THR A 61 0.44 4.77 5.79
N LEU A 62 0.91 3.52 5.70
CA LEU A 62 1.92 3.12 4.74
C LEU A 62 1.32 2.66 3.40
N TRP A 63 0.30 1.81 3.45
CA TRP A 63 -0.25 1.05 2.34
C TRP A 63 -1.70 1.40 1.99
N GLY A 64 -2.41 2.15 2.83
CA GLY A 64 -3.80 2.55 2.59
C GLY A 64 -4.00 3.29 1.26
N ILE A 65 -5.25 3.57 0.92
CA ILE A 65 -5.61 4.24 -0.35
C ILE A 65 -4.97 5.62 -0.52
N ASP A 66 -4.70 6.29 0.60
CA ASP A 66 -3.95 7.54 0.70
C ASP A 66 -2.62 7.36 1.47
N GLY A 67 -2.13 6.13 1.54
CA GLY A 67 -0.89 5.78 2.22
C GLY A 67 0.35 6.33 1.51
N GLN A 68 1.45 6.41 2.25
CA GLN A 68 2.71 6.98 1.77
C GLN A 68 3.21 6.33 0.47
N LYS A 69 3.04 5.01 0.31
CA LYS A 69 3.55 4.29 -0.87
C LYS A 69 2.80 4.62 -2.15
N ILE A 70 1.47 4.68 -2.12
CA ILE A 70 0.68 5.05 -3.31
C ILE A 70 0.86 6.53 -3.64
N GLN A 71 0.98 7.41 -2.64
CA GLN A 71 1.28 8.83 -2.86
C GLN A 71 2.64 9.03 -3.52
N ALA A 72 3.68 8.35 -3.04
CA ALA A 72 5.03 8.43 -3.62
C ALA A 72 5.03 7.95 -5.09
N MET A 73 4.36 6.84 -5.37
CA MET A 73 4.21 6.32 -6.74
C MET A 73 3.47 7.33 -7.64
N ARG A 74 2.33 7.88 -7.19
CA ARG A 74 1.57 8.89 -7.94
C ARG A 74 2.41 10.14 -8.23
N ALA A 75 3.22 10.59 -7.27
CA ALA A 75 4.08 11.75 -7.45
C ALA A 75 5.19 11.50 -8.49
N ILE A 76 5.76 10.29 -8.54
CA ILE A 76 6.72 9.90 -9.59
C ILE A 76 6.01 9.85 -10.95
N HIS A 77 4.86 9.18 -11.02
CA HIS A 77 4.05 9.05 -12.23
C HIS A 77 3.67 10.42 -12.81
N GLN A 78 3.27 11.35 -11.95
CA GLN A 78 2.95 12.71 -12.36
C GLN A 78 4.17 13.41 -12.96
N LYS A 79 5.35 13.32 -12.33
CA LYS A 79 6.58 13.91 -12.88
C LYS A 79 6.96 13.33 -14.24
N GLU A 80 6.78 12.02 -14.44
CA GLU A 80 7.06 11.38 -15.73
C GLU A 80 6.07 11.81 -16.81
N LEU A 81 4.78 11.95 -16.47
CA LEU A 81 3.76 12.50 -17.36
C LEU A 81 4.07 13.96 -17.72
N ASP A 82 4.37 14.80 -16.73
CA ASP A 82 4.71 16.21 -16.94
C ASP A 82 5.93 16.35 -17.86
N ALA A 83 6.97 15.54 -17.65
CA ALA A 83 8.16 15.53 -18.50
C ALA A 83 7.85 15.10 -19.94
N PHE A 84 6.99 14.09 -20.12
CA PHE A 84 6.55 13.63 -21.44
C PHE A 84 5.74 14.69 -22.19
N PHE A 85 4.81 15.38 -21.53
CA PHE A 85 3.97 16.39 -22.17
C PHE A 85 4.64 17.76 -22.32
N SER A 86 5.66 18.07 -21.52
CA SER A 86 6.42 19.33 -21.65
C SER A 86 7.46 19.30 -22.78
N ASN A 87 7.92 18.11 -23.18
CA ASN A 87 8.77 17.89 -24.35
C ASN A 87 8.28 16.64 -25.11
N PRO A 88 7.15 16.75 -25.83
CA PRO A 88 6.67 15.66 -26.65
C PRO A 88 7.63 15.49 -27.84
N GLU A 89 8.40 14.40 -27.83
CA GLU A 89 9.17 13.91 -29.00
C GLU A 89 8.25 13.36 -30.10
#